data_AF-A0AA51RTJ7-F1
#
_entry.id   AF-A0AA51RTJ7-F1
#
_cell.length_a   1.000
_cell.length_b   1.000
_cell.length_c   1.000
_cell.angle_alpha   90.00
_cell.angle_beta   90.00
_cell.angle_gamma   90.00
#
_symmetry.space_group_name_H-M   'P 1'
#
loop_
_entity.id
_entity.type
_entity.pdbx_description
1 polymer ?
#
loop_
_entity_poly.entity_id
_entity_poly.type
_entity_poly.pdbx_seq_one_letter_code
_entity_poly.pdbx_strand_id
1 'polypeptide(L)'
;MKKENIELSNYHEFNLHSAHSQDAVDKINKSFYGRFNFPWYPSIAEKFNDQSFSINMLNQDIGSWDHSRIQKSAKIWVAGCGTNQAVLTALKYPESEITGTDISVESLAAARALAEKLNVTNLKLEEKSINDVTYKDEFDYIICTGVIHHNANPQIPLEKLSNALKKNGIMELFVYNYYRRILNTAFQKAIRLICTDDGTPNIDLELPLTNLMINNSAHSCSGLMQSQLFHLKGAHECDIADKLLQPVEHSYTVETFDRLVQECQLQIVSNCICSWDKVEDALSFEMKFHDKELAEKYESLPDITRWKIGNLLLLEESPNTWFYLQKKESDFAVKDTHQINAEFLDTVFEKTKAKTDLFVRNHDDSYLLATKGKSYPQPEIPTNNIASLVFNRVDGKKTVREILSSLGTNLGFYELNDLRMRLTTTAFPYLVSIKNKI
;
A
#
# COMPACT_ATOMS: atom_id res chain seq x y z
N MET A 1 32.33 18.75 11.56
CA MET A 1 32.01 17.53 10.78
C MET A 1 32.32 16.31 11.63
N LYS A 2 31.37 15.85 12.44
CA LYS A 2 31.44 14.49 12.99
C LYS A 2 30.89 13.58 11.89
N LYS A 3 31.73 12.67 11.38
CA LYS A 3 31.24 11.50 10.65
C LYS A 3 30.45 10.70 11.68
N GLU A 4 29.12 10.71 11.58
CA GLU A 4 28.30 9.73 12.29
C GLU A 4 28.65 8.38 11.68
N ASN A 5 29.45 7.61 12.42
CA ASN A 5 29.51 6.17 12.22
C ASN A 5 28.10 5.67 12.55
N ILE A 6 27.30 5.43 11.52
CA ILE A 6 26.09 4.62 11.63
C ILE A 6 26.59 3.27 12.14
N GLU A 7 26.37 2.96 13.41
CA GLU A 7 26.46 1.58 13.88
C GLU A 7 25.42 0.78 13.09
N LEU A 8 25.88 0.07 12.07
CA LEU A 8 25.12 -0.89 11.26
C LEU A 8 24.76 -2.12 12.12
N SER A 9 24.08 -1.93 13.26
CA SER A 9 23.82 -3.01 14.22
C SER A 9 22.68 -3.95 13.82
N ASN A 10 22.06 -3.74 12.65
CA ASN A 10 20.92 -4.54 12.18
C ASN A 10 21.22 -5.25 10.86
N TYR A 11 22.34 -5.97 10.78
CA TYR A 11 22.50 -7.01 9.76
C TYR A 11 21.49 -8.13 10.04
N HIS A 12 20.25 -7.93 9.61
CA HIS A 12 19.37 -9.05 9.38
C HIS A 12 19.94 -9.81 8.20
N GLU A 13 20.29 -11.09 8.41
CA GLU A 13 20.80 -11.99 7.37
C GLU A 13 19.95 -11.91 6.08
N PHE A 14 18.68 -11.57 6.21
CA PHE A 14 17.67 -11.53 5.16
C PHE A 14 17.47 -10.17 4.47
N ASN A 15 18.27 -9.15 4.81
CA ASN A 15 18.28 -7.88 4.06
C ASN A 15 19.46 -7.84 3.08
N LEU A 16 19.30 -7.09 2.00
CA LEU A 16 20.32 -6.89 0.98
C LEU A 16 20.90 -5.48 1.09
N HIS A 17 22.20 -5.38 1.36
CA HIS A 17 22.91 -4.10 1.45
C HIS A 17 24.09 -4.10 0.49
N SER A 18 23.98 -3.33 -0.58
CA SER A 18 25.02 -3.18 -1.60
C SER A 18 25.88 -1.92 -1.45
N ALA A 19 25.55 -1.04 -0.50
CA ALA A 19 26.35 0.13 -0.18
C ALA A 19 26.25 0.51 1.31
N HIS A 20 27.27 1.22 1.80
CA HIS A 20 27.40 1.61 3.23
C HIS A 20 27.04 3.08 3.51
N SER A 21 26.56 3.82 2.53
CA SER A 21 26.17 5.24 2.68
C SER A 21 24.92 5.55 1.89
N GLN A 22 24.10 6.46 2.40
CA GLN A 22 22.86 6.87 1.73
C GLN A 22 23.11 7.44 0.33
N ASP A 23 24.10 8.32 0.14
CA ASP A 23 24.44 8.88 -1.18
C ASP A 23 24.77 7.81 -2.23
N ALA A 24 25.38 6.70 -1.82
CA ALA A 24 25.70 5.60 -2.71
C ALA A 24 24.45 4.79 -3.07
N VAL A 25 23.56 4.54 -2.11
CA VAL A 25 22.26 3.90 -2.35
C VAL A 25 21.38 4.76 -3.26
N ASP A 26 21.36 6.08 -3.05
CA ASP A 26 20.62 7.02 -3.91
C ASP A 26 21.13 6.97 -5.36
N LYS A 27 22.45 6.91 -5.58
CA LYS A 27 23.03 6.72 -6.93
C LYS A 27 22.64 5.37 -7.54
N ILE A 28 22.68 4.29 -6.76
CA ILE A 28 22.27 2.96 -7.19
C ILE A 28 20.80 2.97 -7.62
N ASN A 29 19.90 3.48 -6.77
CA ASN A 29 18.47 3.56 -7.05
C ASN A 29 18.16 4.46 -8.24
N LYS A 30 18.83 5.62 -8.35
CA LYS A 30 18.69 6.52 -9.50
C LYS A 30 19.08 5.82 -10.80
N SER A 31 20.20 5.10 -10.82
CA SER A 31 20.61 4.33 -12.00
C SER A 31 19.66 3.16 -12.30
N PHE A 32 19.21 2.46 -11.26
CA PHE A 32 18.33 1.29 -11.39
C PHE A 32 16.98 1.67 -11.96
N TYR A 33 16.27 2.63 -11.34
CA TYR A 33 14.96 3.08 -11.80
C TYR A 33 15.02 4.03 -13.01
N GLY A 34 16.21 4.56 -13.34
CA GLY A 34 16.47 5.22 -14.62
C GLY A 34 16.47 4.24 -15.79
N ARG A 35 16.92 2.99 -15.55
CA ARG A 35 16.91 1.91 -16.55
C ARG A 35 15.59 1.13 -16.56
N PHE A 36 15.07 0.80 -15.39
CA PHE A 36 13.85 0.02 -15.22
C PHE A 36 12.77 0.92 -14.64
N ASN A 37 12.15 1.74 -15.49
CA ASN A 37 11.07 2.62 -15.04
C ASN A 37 9.92 1.78 -14.46
N PHE A 38 9.65 2.00 -13.18
CA PHE A 38 8.66 1.25 -12.42
C PHE A 38 7.77 2.21 -11.60
N PRO A 39 6.46 1.93 -11.49
CA PRO A 39 5.72 0.93 -12.28
C PRO A 39 5.70 1.28 -13.78
N TRP A 40 5.16 0.43 -14.65
CA TRP A 40 4.92 0.80 -16.05
C TRP A 40 3.61 1.60 -16.21
N TYR A 41 3.38 2.17 -17.39
CA TYR A 41 2.12 2.87 -17.66
C TYR A 41 0.89 1.96 -17.49
N PRO A 42 -0.12 2.38 -16.72
CA PRO A 42 -1.25 1.54 -16.41
C PRO A 42 -2.09 1.29 -17.65
N SER A 43 -2.56 0.06 -17.85
CA SER A 43 -3.47 -0.26 -18.97
C SER A 43 -4.80 0.47 -18.86
N ILE A 44 -5.21 0.79 -17.63
CA ILE A 44 -6.44 1.49 -17.29
C ILE A 44 -6.12 2.59 -16.28
N ALA A 45 -6.61 3.80 -16.53
CA ALA A 45 -6.60 4.88 -15.54
C ALA A 45 -8.05 5.34 -15.27
N GLU A 46 -8.40 5.49 -14.00
CA GLU A 46 -9.73 5.94 -13.57
C GLU A 46 -9.64 7.33 -12.97
N LYS A 47 -10.41 8.26 -13.53
CA LYS A 47 -10.59 9.60 -12.98
C LYS A 47 -11.90 9.67 -12.22
N PHE A 48 -11.83 10.04 -10.95
CA PHE A 48 -13.02 10.20 -10.13
C PHE A 48 -13.65 11.57 -10.38
N ASN A 49 -14.95 11.55 -10.68
CA ASN A 49 -15.72 12.78 -10.93
C ASN A 49 -16.38 13.30 -9.66
N ASP A 50 -16.60 12.44 -8.67
CA ASP A 50 -17.11 12.83 -7.36
C ASP A 50 -15.97 13.37 -6.50
N GLN A 51 -16.06 14.65 -6.16
CA GLN A 51 -15.05 15.41 -5.44
C GLN A 51 -14.76 14.90 -4.02
N SER A 52 -15.72 14.27 -3.36
CA SER A 52 -15.59 13.87 -1.94
C SER A 52 -15.51 12.37 -1.74
N PHE A 53 -15.89 11.57 -2.74
CA PHE A 53 -15.94 10.12 -2.64
C PHE A 53 -14.64 9.49 -2.10
N SER A 54 -13.51 9.71 -2.78
CA SER A 54 -12.24 9.07 -2.42
C SER A 54 -11.76 9.47 -1.02
N ILE A 55 -12.05 10.70 -0.60
CA ILE A 55 -11.67 11.25 0.70
C ILE A 55 -12.59 10.68 1.79
N ASN A 56 -13.89 10.57 1.55
CA ASN A 56 -14.81 9.92 2.48
C ASN A 56 -14.40 8.45 2.71
N MET A 57 -14.08 7.72 1.63
CA MET A 57 -13.61 6.34 1.76
C MET A 57 -12.27 6.25 2.51
N LEU A 58 -11.32 7.16 2.24
CA LEU A 58 -10.06 7.25 3.01
C LEU A 58 -10.33 7.51 4.49
N ASN A 59 -11.28 8.39 4.83
CA ASN A 59 -11.66 8.64 6.23
C ASN A 59 -12.27 7.39 6.88
N GLN A 60 -13.06 6.60 6.16
CA GLN A 60 -13.62 5.35 6.68
C GLN A 60 -12.56 4.26 6.90
N ASP A 61 -11.55 4.16 6.01
CA ASP A 61 -10.42 3.23 6.17
C ASP A 61 -9.68 3.44 7.51
N ILE A 62 -9.66 4.68 8.00
CA ILE A 62 -8.98 5.10 9.23
C ILE A 62 -9.94 5.35 10.41
N GLY A 63 -11.18 4.84 10.32
CA GLY A 63 -12.17 4.86 11.40
C GLY A 63 -12.87 6.21 11.66
N SER A 64 -12.83 7.14 10.71
CA SER A 64 -13.52 8.45 10.75
C SER A 64 -14.81 8.40 9.93
N TRP A 65 -15.89 7.88 10.53
CA TRP A 65 -17.24 7.85 9.95
C TRP A 65 -17.87 9.24 9.78
N ASP A 66 -17.34 10.25 10.47
CA ASP A 66 -17.77 11.64 10.33
C ASP A 66 -17.06 12.39 9.19
N HIS A 67 -16.14 11.72 8.48
CA HIS A 67 -15.35 12.26 7.37
C HIS A 67 -14.70 13.62 7.71
N SER A 68 -14.15 13.76 8.92
CA SER A 68 -13.59 15.02 9.41
C SER A 68 -12.06 15.06 9.38
N ARG A 69 -11.41 13.90 9.27
CA ARG A 69 -9.97 13.76 9.49
C ARG A 69 -9.14 14.26 8.31
N ILE A 70 -9.46 13.82 7.09
CA ILE A 70 -8.85 14.34 5.85
C ILE A 70 -9.90 15.11 5.06
N GLN A 71 -9.55 16.33 4.65
CA GLN A 71 -10.43 17.23 3.90
C GLN A 71 -10.25 17.04 2.39
N LYS A 72 -11.27 17.40 1.59
CA LYS A 72 -11.22 17.21 0.13
C LYS A 72 -10.11 17.99 -0.59
N SER A 73 -9.75 19.16 -0.05
CA SER A 73 -8.68 20.02 -0.54
C SER A 73 -7.34 19.73 0.17
N ALA A 74 -7.11 18.47 0.53
CA ALA A 74 -5.89 18.04 1.21
C ALA A 74 -4.65 18.33 0.35
N LYS A 75 -3.54 18.65 1.02
CA LYS A 75 -2.22 18.59 0.41
C LYS A 75 -1.70 17.18 0.52
N ILE A 76 -1.46 16.54 -0.62
CA ILE A 76 -1.03 15.15 -0.71
C ILE A 76 0.39 15.07 -1.28
N TRP A 77 1.28 14.40 -0.57
CA TRP A 77 2.61 14.09 -1.07
C TRP A 77 2.72 12.61 -1.45
N VAL A 78 3.07 12.32 -2.70
CA VAL A 78 3.47 10.99 -3.15
C VAL A 78 5.00 10.94 -3.20
N ALA A 79 5.59 10.36 -2.16
CA ALA A 79 7.04 10.28 -1.98
C ALA A 79 7.59 9.02 -2.66
N GLY A 80 8.49 9.20 -3.64
CA GLY A 80 8.94 8.13 -4.54
C GLY A 80 7.84 7.73 -5.52
N CYS A 81 7.35 8.70 -6.30
CA CYS A 81 6.13 8.53 -7.08
C CYS A 81 6.26 7.63 -8.32
N GLY A 82 7.48 7.24 -8.69
CA GLY A 82 7.75 6.45 -9.89
C GLY A 82 7.18 7.12 -11.15
N THR A 83 6.69 6.29 -12.08
CA THR A 83 6.20 6.77 -13.37
C THR A 83 4.73 7.16 -13.39
N ASN A 84 3.93 6.74 -12.41
CA ASN A 84 2.47 6.83 -12.52
C ASN A 84 1.72 7.11 -11.22
N GLN A 85 2.29 6.86 -10.03
CA GLN A 85 1.49 6.84 -8.80
C GLN A 85 0.97 8.23 -8.46
N ALA A 86 1.79 9.28 -8.62
CA ALA A 86 1.34 10.66 -8.42
C ALA A 86 0.24 11.07 -9.41
N VAL A 87 0.29 10.57 -10.65
CA VAL A 87 -0.74 10.84 -11.67
C VAL A 87 -2.06 10.16 -11.30
N LEU A 88 -2.01 8.88 -10.89
CA LEU A 88 -3.19 8.13 -10.46
C LEU A 88 -3.79 8.71 -9.18
N THR A 89 -2.97 9.16 -8.24
CA THR A 89 -3.42 9.88 -7.03
C THR A 89 -4.14 11.18 -7.42
N ALA A 90 -3.62 11.95 -8.37
CA ALA A 90 -4.25 13.17 -8.84
C ALA A 90 -5.62 12.94 -9.51
N LEU A 91 -5.77 11.82 -10.24
CA LEU A 91 -7.05 11.39 -10.81
C LEU A 91 -8.04 10.87 -9.76
N LYS A 92 -7.54 10.26 -8.67
CA LYS A 92 -8.33 9.78 -7.52
C LYS A 92 -8.83 10.91 -6.63
N TYR A 93 -8.03 11.97 -6.47
CA TYR A 93 -8.30 13.11 -5.58
C TYR A 93 -8.31 14.43 -6.37
N PRO A 94 -9.34 14.70 -7.18
CA PRO A 94 -9.36 15.83 -8.12
C PRO A 94 -9.33 17.22 -7.46
N GLU A 95 -9.74 17.34 -6.20
CA GLU A 95 -9.75 18.61 -5.45
C GLU A 95 -8.49 18.84 -4.60
N SER A 96 -7.62 17.83 -4.51
CA SER A 96 -6.41 17.88 -3.69
C SER A 96 -5.23 18.44 -4.47
N GLU A 97 -4.30 19.09 -3.77
CA GLU A 97 -3.02 19.54 -4.32
C GLU A 97 -2.01 18.39 -4.20
N ILE A 98 -1.58 17.83 -5.34
CA ILE A 98 -0.66 16.69 -5.34
C ILE A 98 0.77 17.16 -5.61
N THR A 99 1.69 16.78 -4.74
CA THR A 99 3.13 16.85 -4.99
C THR A 99 3.67 15.43 -5.17
N GLY A 100 4.30 15.14 -6.29
CA GLY A 100 5.02 13.89 -6.52
C GLY A 100 6.53 14.15 -6.56
N THR A 101 7.30 13.39 -5.79
CA THR A 101 8.77 13.49 -5.81
C THR A 101 9.38 12.15 -6.17
N ASP A 102 10.43 12.14 -6.98
CA ASP A 102 11.24 10.96 -7.26
C ASP A 102 12.70 11.35 -7.49
N ILE A 103 13.61 10.40 -7.32
CA ILE A 103 15.04 10.59 -7.58
C ILE A 103 15.42 10.35 -9.04
N SER A 104 14.60 9.55 -9.76
CA SER A 104 14.79 9.21 -11.17
C SER A 104 14.17 10.27 -12.08
N VAL A 105 15.03 10.91 -12.89
CA VAL A 105 14.59 11.93 -13.87
C VAL A 105 13.75 11.28 -14.97
N GLU A 106 14.12 10.06 -15.36
CA GLU A 106 13.44 9.25 -16.36
C GLU A 106 12.03 8.86 -15.88
N SER A 107 11.89 8.44 -14.62
CA SER A 107 10.58 8.14 -14.03
C SER A 107 9.69 9.38 -13.98
N LEU A 108 10.25 10.53 -13.60
CA LEU A 108 9.52 11.81 -13.61
C LEU A 108 9.15 12.28 -15.02
N ALA A 109 10.00 12.04 -16.02
CA ALA A 109 9.68 12.34 -17.41
C ALA A 109 8.49 11.49 -17.90
N ALA A 110 8.48 10.19 -17.56
CA ALA A 110 7.35 9.31 -17.82
C ALA A 110 6.07 9.79 -17.09
N ALA A 111 6.18 10.16 -15.82
CA ALA A 111 5.05 10.69 -15.05
C ALA A 111 4.48 11.99 -15.64
N ARG A 112 5.34 12.92 -16.09
CA ARG A 112 4.91 14.14 -16.78
C ARG A 112 4.17 13.83 -18.07
N ALA A 113 4.73 12.95 -18.91
CA ALA A 113 4.09 12.56 -20.16
C ALA A 113 2.74 11.85 -19.93
N LEU A 114 2.61 11.03 -18.89
CA LEU A 114 1.35 10.41 -18.51
C LEU A 114 0.33 11.44 -18.00
N ALA A 115 0.76 12.41 -17.18
CA ALA A 115 -0.08 13.49 -16.69
C ALA A 115 -0.64 14.34 -17.84
N GLU A 116 0.18 14.65 -18.85
CA GLU A 116 -0.24 15.36 -20.07
C GLU A 116 -1.28 14.55 -20.85
N LYS A 117 -1.03 13.26 -21.10
CA LYS A 117 -1.96 12.36 -21.80
C LYS A 117 -3.33 12.25 -21.11
N LEU A 118 -3.36 12.33 -19.78
CA LEU A 118 -4.58 12.20 -18.97
C LEU A 118 -5.18 13.55 -18.53
N ASN A 119 -4.61 14.68 -19.00
CA ASN A 119 -5.04 16.04 -18.65
C ASN A 119 -5.12 16.27 -17.12
N VAL A 120 -4.10 15.80 -16.40
CA VAL A 120 -3.96 16.05 -14.96
C VAL A 120 -3.44 17.46 -14.73
N THR A 121 -4.12 18.22 -13.87
CA THR A 121 -3.86 19.66 -13.67
C THR A 121 -3.53 20.04 -12.22
N ASN A 122 -3.78 19.16 -11.27
CA ASN A 122 -3.56 19.36 -9.84
C ASN A 122 -2.28 18.68 -9.31
N LEU A 123 -1.32 18.37 -10.20
CA LEU A 123 -0.09 17.67 -9.88
C LEU A 123 1.15 18.52 -10.15
N LYS A 124 2.04 18.61 -9.15
CA LYS A 124 3.40 19.13 -9.25
C LYS A 124 4.42 17.99 -9.12
N LEU A 125 5.37 17.89 -10.04
CA LEU A 125 6.42 16.87 -10.04
C LEU A 125 7.81 17.48 -9.83
N GLU A 126 8.58 16.92 -8.89
CA GLU A 126 9.90 17.43 -8.52
C GLU A 126 10.96 16.32 -8.45
N GLU A 127 12.15 16.59 -8.98
CA GLU A 127 13.32 15.72 -8.79
C GLU A 127 13.90 15.97 -7.40
N LYS A 128 13.62 15.05 -6.47
CA LYS A 128 14.09 15.13 -5.08
C LYS A 128 14.27 13.73 -4.52
N SER A 129 15.43 13.49 -3.90
CA SER A 129 15.58 12.37 -2.98
C SER A 129 14.72 12.61 -1.74
N ILE A 130 14.03 11.57 -1.29
CA ILE A 130 13.29 11.56 -0.03
C ILE A 130 14.20 11.85 1.18
N ASN A 131 15.50 11.57 1.07
CA ASN A 131 16.48 11.84 2.13
C ASN A 131 16.84 13.33 2.23
N ASP A 132 16.69 14.09 1.15
CA ASP A 132 17.11 15.49 1.04
C ASP A 132 15.97 16.49 1.25
N VAL A 133 14.74 16.02 1.45
CA VAL A 133 13.61 16.92 1.65
C VAL A 133 13.72 17.69 2.96
N THR A 134 13.16 18.91 2.95
CA THR A 134 13.12 19.83 4.09
C THR A 134 11.68 20.23 4.44
N TYR A 135 10.70 19.45 4.02
CA TYR A 135 9.29 19.69 4.33
C TYR A 135 9.03 19.58 5.84
N LYS A 136 8.14 20.42 6.35
CA LYS A 136 7.74 20.42 7.77
C LYS A 136 6.28 20.77 7.92
N ASP A 137 5.50 19.88 8.51
CA ASP A 137 4.07 20.07 8.79
C ASP A 137 3.27 20.58 7.57
N GLU A 138 3.56 20.04 6.39
CA GLU A 138 3.07 20.57 5.12
C GLU A 138 1.92 19.76 4.52
N PHE A 139 1.92 18.44 4.71
CA PHE A 139 0.98 17.53 4.05
C PHE A 139 -0.07 16.97 5.00
N ASP A 140 -1.32 16.95 4.54
CA ASP A 140 -2.45 16.34 5.24
C ASP A 140 -2.44 14.82 5.04
N TYR A 141 -1.97 14.38 3.87
CA TYR A 141 -1.84 12.96 3.53
C TYR A 141 -0.52 12.70 2.81
N ILE A 142 0.20 11.67 3.23
CA ILE A 142 1.44 11.24 2.58
C ILE A 142 1.24 9.81 2.08
N ILE A 143 1.62 9.53 0.83
CA ILE A 143 1.66 8.19 0.24
C ILE A 143 3.12 7.87 -0.03
N CYS A 144 3.62 6.80 0.59
CA CYS A 144 4.99 6.32 0.38
C CYS A 144 4.96 4.80 0.30
N THR A 145 4.97 4.25 -0.92
CA THR A 145 4.80 2.82 -1.14
C THR A 145 5.90 2.27 -2.01
N GLY A 146 6.68 1.30 -1.53
CA GLY A 146 7.75 0.74 -2.36
C GLY A 146 9.06 1.53 -2.30
N VAL A 147 9.33 2.30 -1.24
CA VAL A 147 10.40 3.32 -1.26
C VAL A 147 11.38 3.18 -0.10
N ILE A 148 10.92 3.33 1.16
CA ILE A 148 11.86 3.45 2.29
C ILE A 148 12.72 2.20 2.49
N HIS A 149 12.21 1.02 2.10
CA HIS A 149 12.94 -0.24 2.21
C HIS A 149 14.06 -0.40 1.18
N HIS A 150 14.21 0.53 0.24
CA HIS A 150 15.33 0.59 -0.69
C HIS A 150 16.42 1.58 -0.27
N ASN A 151 16.42 2.04 0.98
CA ASN A 151 17.39 3.00 1.51
C ASN A 151 18.45 2.33 2.37
N ALA A 152 19.61 2.98 2.56
CA ALA A 152 20.69 2.43 3.40
C ALA A 152 20.27 2.28 4.86
N ASN A 153 19.48 3.26 5.34
CA ASN A 153 18.82 3.21 6.62
C ASN A 153 17.37 3.69 6.46
N PRO A 154 16.39 2.78 6.41
CA PRO A 154 14.97 3.13 6.23
C PRO A 154 14.36 4.03 7.31
N GLN A 155 14.99 4.16 8.48
CA GLN A 155 14.56 5.10 9.53
C GLN A 155 14.71 6.56 9.08
N ILE A 156 15.81 6.90 8.39
CA ILE A 156 16.09 8.28 7.94
C ILE A 156 14.95 8.83 7.05
N PRO A 157 14.55 8.19 5.95
CA PRO A 157 13.46 8.69 5.13
C PRO A 157 12.12 8.63 5.87
N LEU A 158 11.90 7.69 6.80
CA LEU A 158 10.67 7.67 7.60
C LEU A 158 10.58 8.86 8.57
N GLU A 159 11.70 9.30 9.16
CA GLU A 159 11.78 10.54 9.93
C GLU A 159 11.50 11.77 9.07
N LYS A 160 11.99 11.79 7.82
CA LYS A 160 11.67 12.86 6.86
C LYS A 160 10.18 12.92 6.53
N LEU A 161 9.55 11.77 6.29
CA LEU A 161 8.11 11.66 6.08
C LEU A 161 7.33 12.10 7.33
N SER A 162 7.74 11.67 8.52
CA SER A 162 7.14 12.06 9.80
C SER A 162 7.20 13.58 10.01
N ASN A 163 8.35 14.21 9.73
CA ASN A 163 8.50 15.67 9.83
C ASN A 163 7.61 16.43 8.82
N ALA A 164 7.48 15.92 7.60
CA ALA A 164 6.66 16.53 6.55
C ALA A 164 5.15 16.43 6.84
N LEU A 165 4.73 15.39 7.57
CA LEU A 165 3.33 15.15 7.92
C LEU A 165 2.82 16.19 8.92
N LYS A 166 1.65 16.78 8.68
CA LYS A 166 0.98 17.63 9.68
C LYS A 166 0.65 16.81 10.94
N LYS A 167 0.52 17.49 12.08
CA LYS A 167 0.15 16.90 13.39
C LYS A 167 -0.98 15.86 13.30
N ASN A 168 -2.06 16.19 12.59
CA ASN A 168 -3.25 15.36 12.45
C ASN A 168 -3.36 14.68 11.06
N GLY A 169 -2.28 14.70 10.27
CA GLY A 169 -2.24 14.06 8.96
C GLY A 169 -2.17 12.54 9.03
N ILE A 170 -2.37 11.90 7.89
CA ILE A 170 -2.23 10.46 7.69
C ILE A 170 -1.07 10.15 6.75
N MET A 171 -0.38 9.04 7.00
CA MET A 171 0.58 8.49 6.07
C MET A 171 0.17 7.07 5.69
N GLU A 172 0.03 6.81 4.39
CA GLU A 172 -0.05 5.49 3.81
C GLU A 172 1.38 5.00 3.51
N LEU A 173 1.83 3.98 4.24
CA LEU A 173 3.19 3.44 4.12
C LEU A 173 3.14 1.96 3.75
N PHE A 174 3.82 1.60 2.66
CA PHE A 174 4.04 0.20 2.27
C PHE A 174 5.52 -0.16 2.26
N VAL A 175 5.84 -1.24 2.95
CA VAL A 175 7.14 -1.92 2.90
C VAL A 175 6.98 -3.40 2.59
N TYR A 176 8.05 -4.03 2.12
CA TYR A 176 8.02 -5.46 1.86
C TYR A 176 7.82 -6.28 3.15
N ASN A 177 6.84 -7.18 3.10
CA ASN A 177 6.59 -8.17 4.14
C ASN A 177 7.68 -9.25 4.09
N TYR A 178 8.33 -9.49 5.23
CA TYR A 178 9.41 -10.46 5.38
C TYR A 178 9.08 -11.84 4.82
N TYR A 179 7.95 -12.43 5.23
CA TYR A 179 7.59 -13.79 4.82
C TYR A 179 7.31 -13.90 3.33
N ARG A 180 6.75 -12.85 2.73
CA ARG A 180 6.53 -12.76 1.27
C ARG A 180 7.82 -12.58 0.47
N ARG A 181 8.91 -12.13 1.09
CA ARG A 181 10.21 -11.90 0.43
C ARG A 181 11.21 -13.03 0.60
N ILE A 182 10.96 -14.03 1.46
CA ILE A 182 11.92 -15.11 1.74
C ILE A 182 12.49 -15.73 0.45
N LEU A 183 11.61 -16.08 -0.49
CA LEU A 183 12.06 -16.69 -1.76
C LEU A 183 12.76 -15.67 -2.66
N ASN A 184 12.25 -14.43 -2.77
CA ASN A 184 12.86 -13.38 -3.57
C ASN A 184 14.31 -13.10 -3.12
N THR A 185 14.50 -12.93 -1.81
CA THR A 185 15.81 -12.70 -1.20
C THR A 185 16.74 -13.90 -1.39
N ALA A 186 16.22 -15.13 -1.25
CA ALA A 186 17.02 -16.33 -1.53
C ALA A 186 17.48 -16.38 -3.00
N PHE A 187 16.59 -16.05 -3.94
CA PHE A 187 16.92 -15.96 -5.35
C PHE A 187 17.97 -14.86 -5.62
N GLN A 188 17.78 -13.65 -5.10
CA GLN A 188 18.70 -12.52 -5.22
C GLN A 188 20.12 -12.88 -4.75
N LYS A 189 20.24 -13.61 -3.63
CA LYS A 189 21.55 -14.09 -3.15
C LYS A 189 22.14 -15.16 -4.06
N ALA A 190 21.33 -16.13 -4.48
CA ALA A 190 21.78 -17.22 -5.33
C ALA A 190 22.27 -16.71 -6.69
N ILE A 191 21.54 -15.79 -7.33
CA ILE A 191 21.92 -15.25 -8.65
C ILE A 191 23.24 -14.48 -8.57
N ARG A 192 23.47 -13.71 -7.50
CA ARG A 192 24.72 -12.97 -7.28
C ARG A 192 25.92 -13.89 -7.10
N LEU A 193 25.75 -15.01 -6.38
CA LEU A 193 26.80 -16.03 -6.23
C LEU A 193 27.17 -16.71 -7.55
N ILE A 194 26.23 -16.80 -8.49
CA ILE A 194 26.51 -17.34 -9.83
C ILE A 194 27.21 -16.29 -10.71
N CYS A 195 26.79 -15.02 -10.59
CA CYS A 195 27.25 -13.95 -11.46
C CYS A 195 28.58 -13.29 -11.03
N THR A 196 28.92 -13.31 -9.74
CA THR A 196 30.07 -12.55 -9.19
C THR A 196 30.81 -13.34 -8.10
N ASP A 197 32.14 -13.21 -8.08
CA ASP A 197 32.99 -13.95 -7.13
C ASP A 197 32.81 -13.49 -5.66
N ASP A 198 32.44 -12.22 -5.45
CA ASP A 198 32.26 -11.60 -4.14
C ASP A 198 30.78 -11.36 -3.76
N GLY A 199 29.84 -11.80 -4.61
CA GLY A 199 28.40 -11.61 -4.42
C GLY A 199 27.92 -10.16 -4.61
N THR A 200 28.74 -9.29 -5.20
CA THR A 200 28.34 -7.92 -5.49
C THR A 200 27.24 -7.86 -6.56
N PRO A 201 26.24 -6.97 -6.43
CA PRO A 201 25.20 -6.89 -7.46
C PRO A 201 25.75 -6.40 -8.80
N ASN A 202 25.43 -7.12 -9.87
CA ASN A 202 25.74 -6.74 -11.24
C ASN A 202 24.55 -7.09 -12.16
N ILE A 203 23.72 -6.09 -12.41
CA ILE A 203 22.47 -6.26 -13.15
C ILE A 203 22.66 -6.76 -14.59
N ASP A 204 23.79 -6.43 -15.24
CA ASP A 204 24.07 -6.84 -16.62
C ASP A 204 24.42 -8.33 -16.72
N LEU A 205 24.89 -8.93 -15.62
CA LEU A 205 25.11 -10.37 -15.51
C LEU A 205 23.86 -11.09 -14.97
N GLU A 206 23.20 -10.50 -13.97
CA GLU A 206 22.07 -11.10 -13.27
C GLU A 206 20.81 -11.20 -14.13
N LEU A 207 20.48 -10.17 -14.91
CA LEU A 207 19.22 -10.10 -15.66
C LEU A 207 19.12 -11.17 -16.77
N PRO A 208 20.14 -11.37 -17.63
CA PRO A 208 20.10 -12.43 -18.64
C PRO A 208 19.95 -13.83 -18.02
N LEU A 209 20.68 -14.10 -16.94
CA LEU A 209 20.63 -15.39 -16.25
C LEU A 209 19.29 -15.60 -15.53
N THR A 210 18.74 -14.56 -14.91
CA THR A 210 17.41 -14.59 -14.29
C THR A 210 16.34 -14.91 -15.32
N ASN A 211 16.37 -14.25 -16.48
CA ASN A 211 15.47 -14.55 -17.59
C ASN A 211 15.63 -15.99 -18.10
N LEU A 212 16.87 -16.51 -18.15
CA LEU A 212 17.12 -17.91 -18.51
C LEU A 212 16.47 -18.86 -17.49
N MET A 213 16.62 -18.59 -16.20
CA MET A 213 16.04 -19.41 -15.12
C MET A 213 14.50 -19.33 -15.09
N ILE A 214 13.91 -18.16 -15.32
CA ILE A 214 12.45 -17.99 -15.42
C ILE A 214 11.91 -18.80 -16.60
N ASN A 215 12.48 -18.62 -17.79
CA ASN A 215 12.01 -19.31 -19.00
C ASN A 215 12.16 -20.83 -18.90
N ASN A 216 13.22 -21.29 -18.23
CA ASN A 216 13.50 -22.71 -17.98
C ASN A 216 13.18 -23.14 -16.55
N SER A 217 12.18 -22.54 -15.89
CA SER A 217 11.93 -22.79 -14.45
C SER A 217 11.76 -24.26 -14.10
N ALA A 218 11.13 -25.05 -14.98
CA ALA A 218 10.96 -26.50 -14.84
C ALA A 218 12.29 -27.28 -14.74
N HIS A 219 13.36 -26.74 -15.31
CA HIS A 219 14.70 -27.36 -15.37
C HIS A 219 15.74 -26.61 -14.51
N SER A 220 15.40 -25.45 -13.97
CA SER A 220 16.35 -24.59 -13.24
C SER A 220 16.37 -24.88 -11.73
N CYS A 221 15.21 -25.22 -11.15
CA CYS A 221 15.07 -25.58 -9.74
C CYS A 221 13.76 -26.36 -9.49
N SER A 222 13.51 -26.75 -8.24
CA SER A 222 12.29 -27.45 -7.80
C SER A 222 11.63 -26.75 -6.61
N GLY A 223 10.42 -27.19 -6.23
CA GLY A 223 9.71 -26.69 -5.04
C GLY A 223 9.16 -25.27 -5.20
N LEU A 224 9.07 -24.54 -4.08
CA LEU A 224 8.47 -23.19 -4.05
C LEU A 224 9.17 -22.21 -4.99
N MET A 225 10.50 -22.29 -5.12
CA MET A 225 11.26 -21.44 -6.04
C MET A 225 10.86 -21.66 -7.49
N GLN A 226 10.67 -22.92 -7.90
CA GLN A 226 10.22 -23.24 -9.25
C GLN A 226 8.84 -22.64 -9.52
N SER A 227 7.91 -22.77 -8.57
CA SER A 227 6.57 -22.18 -8.67
C SER A 227 6.64 -20.67 -8.86
N GLN A 228 7.45 -19.99 -8.03
CA GLN A 228 7.64 -18.56 -8.12
C GLN A 228 8.21 -18.12 -9.49
N LEU A 229 9.27 -18.76 -9.96
CA LEU A 229 9.87 -18.43 -11.25
C LEU A 229 8.90 -18.72 -12.41
N PHE A 230 8.09 -19.77 -12.30
CA PHE A 230 7.05 -20.07 -13.27
C PHE A 230 6.00 -18.95 -13.36
N HIS A 231 5.57 -18.38 -12.22
CA HIS A 231 4.62 -17.27 -12.19
C HIS A 231 5.17 -15.96 -12.78
N LEU A 232 6.49 -15.83 -12.94
CA LEU A 232 7.12 -14.66 -13.56
C LEU A 232 7.34 -14.80 -15.07
N LYS A 233 6.95 -15.94 -15.67
CA LYS A 233 7.03 -16.11 -17.13
C LYS A 233 6.16 -15.07 -17.85
N GLY A 234 6.78 -14.28 -18.72
CA GLY A 234 6.11 -13.23 -19.47
C GLY A 234 5.82 -11.96 -18.67
N ALA A 235 6.34 -11.84 -17.45
CA ALA A 235 6.29 -10.59 -16.70
C ALA A 235 7.10 -9.49 -17.41
N HIS A 236 6.75 -8.23 -17.13
CA HIS A 236 7.52 -7.09 -17.64
C HIS A 236 8.93 -7.11 -17.07
N GLU A 237 9.92 -6.72 -17.88
CA GLU A 237 11.33 -6.74 -17.44
C GLU A 237 11.57 -5.89 -16.18
N CYS A 238 10.89 -4.74 -16.06
CA CYS A 238 10.99 -3.91 -14.85
C CYS A 238 10.36 -4.56 -13.61
N ASP A 239 9.33 -5.40 -13.77
CA ASP A 239 8.76 -6.19 -12.66
C ASP A 239 9.74 -7.27 -12.21
N ILE A 240 10.37 -7.98 -13.16
CA ILE A 240 11.43 -8.95 -12.85
C ILE A 240 12.59 -8.26 -12.15
N ALA A 241 13.03 -7.11 -12.65
CA ALA A 241 14.13 -6.36 -12.07
C ALA A 241 13.80 -5.89 -10.64
N ASP A 242 12.69 -5.18 -10.43
CA ASP A 242 12.28 -4.70 -9.11
C ASP A 242 12.11 -5.86 -8.12
N LYS A 243 11.45 -6.94 -8.56
CA LYS A 243 11.11 -8.06 -7.68
C LYS A 243 12.29 -8.95 -7.34
N LEU A 244 13.20 -9.24 -8.28
CA LEU A 244 14.25 -10.25 -8.13
C LEU A 244 15.67 -9.72 -8.21
N LEU A 245 15.91 -8.47 -8.61
CA LEU A 245 17.25 -7.96 -8.90
C LEU A 245 17.55 -6.62 -8.23
N GLN A 246 16.60 -6.06 -7.47
CA GLN A 246 16.83 -4.81 -6.77
C GLN A 246 18.02 -4.97 -5.78
N PRO A 247 19.00 -4.04 -5.79
CA PRO A 247 20.28 -4.20 -5.09
C PRO A 247 20.31 -3.80 -3.60
N VAL A 248 19.32 -3.08 -3.10
CA VAL A 248 19.19 -2.60 -1.71
C VAL A 248 17.78 -2.85 -1.22
N GLU A 249 17.59 -3.82 -0.33
CA GLU A 249 16.26 -4.24 0.10
C GLU A 249 16.22 -4.56 1.58
N HIS A 250 15.21 -4.00 2.25
CA HIS A 250 14.81 -4.35 3.59
C HIS A 250 13.41 -4.98 3.58
N SER A 251 13.21 -6.03 4.35
CA SER A 251 11.88 -6.60 4.58
C SER A 251 11.54 -6.64 6.06
N TYR A 252 10.25 -6.62 6.36
CA TYR A 252 9.75 -6.40 7.72
C TYR A 252 8.68 -7.42 8.11
N THR A 253 8.80 -7.93 9.32
CA THR A 253 7.65 -8.49 10.04
C THR A 253 6.79 -7.35 10.59
N VAL A 254 5.54 -7.63 10.97
CA VAL A 254 4.71 -6.63 11.67
C VAL A 254 5.40 -6.11 12.94
N GLU A 255 6.15 -6.95 13.64
CA GLU A 255 6.90 -6.54 14.84
C GLU A 255 8.03 -5.55 14.55
N THR A 256 8.86 -5.85 13.55
CA THR A 256 10.02 -5.01 13.20
C THR A 256 9.56 -3.71 12.53
N PHE A 257 8.46 -3.74 11.78
CA PHE A 257 7.82 -2.54 11.24
C PHE A 257 7.26 -1.63 12.35
N ASP A 258 6.50 -2.19 13.30
CA ASP A 258 5.96 -1.45 14.45
C ASP A 258 7.07 -0.73 15.23
N ARG A 259 8.20 -1.40 15.45
CA ARG A 259 9.38 -0.79 16.10
C ARG A 259 9.92 0.41 15.32
N LEU A 260 10.15 0.25 14.01
CA LEU A 260 10.62 1.31 13.12
C LEU A 260 9.69 2.53 13.13
N VAL A 261 8.38 2.28 13.08
CA VAL A 261 7.34 3.33 13.14
C VAL A 261 7.41 4.08 14.47
N GLN A 262 7.53 3.36 15.59
CA GLN A 262 7.57 3.97 16.92
C GLN A 262 8.81 4.83 17.16
N GLU A 263 9.96 4.44 16.61
CA GLU A 263 11.22 5.19 16.66
C GLU A 263 11.08 6.56 15.96
N CYS A 264 10.29 6.62 14.89
CA CYS A 264 10.04 7.84 14.11
C CYS A 264 8.90 8.74 14.66
N GLN A 265 8.51 8.56 15.93
CA GLN A 265 7.40 9.26 16.58
C GLN A 265 6.04 9.08 15.88
N LEU A 266 5.86 7.98 15.17
CA LEU A 266 4.62 7.58 14.52
C LEU A 266 3.96 6.42 15.30
N GLN A 267 2.70 6.16 14.98
CA GLN A 267 1.95 4.99 15.44
C GLN A 267 1.06 4.48 14.31
N ILE A 268 0.80 3.17 14.32
CA ILE A 268 -0.08 2.51 13.34
C ILE A 268 -1.54 2.82 13.67
N VAL A 269 -2.32 3.16 12.64
CA VAL A 269 -3.76 3.45 12.72
C VAL A 269 -4.58 2.22 12.35
N SER A 270 -4.37 1.69 11.15
CA SER A 270 -5.08 0.53 10.62
C SER A 270 -4.31 -0.09 9.45
N ASN A 271 -4.63 -1.34 9.11
CA ASN A 271 -4.15 -1.96 7.87
C ASN A 271 -4.74 -1.24 6.65
N CYS A 272 -3.92 -0.99 5.64
CA CYS A 272 -4.37 -0.44 4.36
C CYS A 272 -4.62 -1.60 3.38
N ILE A 273 -5.82 -1.71 2.85
CA ILE A 273 -6.17 -2.77 1.90
C ILE A 273 -5.84 -2.29 0.49
N CYS A 274 -4.82 -2.87 -0.13
CA CYS A 274 -4.46 -2.52 -1.49
C CYS A 274 -5.17 -3.39 -2.54
N SER A 275 -4.97 -3.08 -3.83
CA SER A 275 -5.51 -3.87 -4.93
C SER A 275 -4.97 -5.30 -4.98
N TRP A 276 -3.73 -5.52 -4.54
CA TRP A 276 -3.11 -6.86 -4.51
C TRP A 276 -3.79 -7.74 -3.46
N ASP A 277 -3.91 -7.21 -2.24
CA ASP A 277 -4.59 -7.89 -1.13
C ASP A 277 -6.04 -8.24 -1.51
N LYS A 278 -6.73 -7.35 -2.24
CA LYS A 278 -8.08 -7.60 -2.77
C LYS A 278 -8.13 -8.74 -3.79
N VAL A 279 -7.14 -8.87 -4.68
CA VAL A 279 -7.09 -9.93 -5.69
C VAL A 279 -6.77 -11.28 -5.04
N GLU A 280 -5.89 -11.28 -4.04
CA GLU A 280 -5.48 -12.48 -3.30
C GLU A 280 -6.47 -12.87 -2.19
N ASP A 281 -7.48 -12.04 -1.92
CA ASP A 281 -8.38 -12.14 -0.76
C ASP A 281 -7.65 -12.14 0.60
N ALA A 282 -6.42 -11.60 0.65
CA ALA A 282 -5.58 -11.45 1.83
C ALA A 282 -5.82 -10.10 2.51
N LEU A 283 -7.05 -9.85 2.98
CA LEU A 283 -7.51 -8.52 3.38
C LEU A 283 -7.04 -8.07 4.78
N SER A 284 -6.66 -9.00 5.65
CA SER A 284 -6.40 -8.73 7.06
C SER A 284 -5.43 -9.72 7.68
N PHE A 285 -4.75 -9.27 8.73
CA PHE A 285 -3.91 -10.13 9.58
C PHE A 285 -4.73 -10.84 10.68
N GLU A 286 -6.04 -10.60 10.78
CA GLU A 286 -6.88 -11.27 11.77
C GLU A 286 -6.95 -12.79 11.51
N MET A 287 -6.77 -13.59 12.56
CA MET A 287 -6.91 -15.03 12.49
C MET A 287 -8.34 -15.46 12.77
N LYS A 288 -8.83 -16.46 12.05
CA LYS A 288 -10.10 -17.13 12.34
C LYS A 288 -9.86 -18.44 13.07
N PHE A 289 -10.01 -18.44 14.38
CA PHE A 289 -9.95 -19.66 15.19
C PHE A 289 -11.34 -20.28 15.33
N HIS A 290 -11.44 -21.58 15.08
CA HIS A 290 -12.68 -22.35 15.27
C HIS A 290 -12.89 -22.81 16.72
N ASP A 291 -11.80 -22.93 17.47
CA ASP A 291 -11.86 -23.24 18.89
C ASP A 291 -12.22 -21.98 19.69
N LYS A 292 -13.23 -22.10 20.56
CA LYS A 292 -13.80 -20.96 21.28
C LYS A 292 -12.82 -20.36 22.29
N GLU A 293 -12.10 -21.19 23.04
CA GLU A 293 -11.16 -20.72 24.06
C GLU A 293 -9.99 -19.97 23.40
N LEU A 294 -9.49 -20.52 22.30
CA LEU A 294 -8.44 -19.89 21.51
C LEU A 294 -8.91 -18.58 20.86
N ALA A 295 -10.12 -18.55 20.32
CA ALA A 295 -10.71 -17.34 19.74
C ALA A 295 -10.87 -16.24 20.80
N GLU A 296 -11.50 -16.53 21.95
CA GLU A 296 -11.68 -15.55 23.03
C GLU A 296 -10.32 -15.01 23.55
N LYS A 297 -9.33 -15.89 23.68
CA LYS A 297 -7.98 -15.48 24.07
C LYS A 297 -7.34 -14.58 23.02
N TYR A 298 -7.41 -14.95 21.74
CA TYR A 298 -6.84 -14.17 20.65
C TYR A 298 -7.52 -12.79 20.51
N GLU A 299 -8.84 -12.77 20.49
CA GLU A 299 -9.65 -11.56 20.30
C GLU A 299 -9.48 -10.55 21.44
N SER A 300 -9.13 -11.01 22.66
CA SER A 300 -8.82 -10.13 23.79
C SER A 300 -7.49 -9.38 23.69
N LEU A 301 -6.60 -9.78 22.77
CA LEU A 301 -5.28 -9.17 22.61
C LEU A 301 -5.41 -7.82 21.88
N PRO A 302 -4.47 -6.87 22.09
CA PRO A 302 -4.39 -5.65 21.28
C PRO A 302 -4.18 -5.95 19.79
N ASP A 303 -4.66 -5.06 18.91
CA ASP A 303 -4.58 -5.18 17.45
C ASP A 303 -3.18 -5.51 16.95
N ILE A 304 -2.17 -4.76 17.40
CA ILE A 304 -0.80 -4.96 16.97
C ILE A 304 -0.25 -6.34 17.36
N THR A 305 -0.71 -6.91 18.47
CA THR A 305 -0.35 -8.27 18.91
C THR A 305 -1.06 -9.30 18.04
N ARG A 306 -2.36 -9.10 17.74
CA ARG A 306 -3.12 -9.98 16.85
C ARG A 306 -2.55 -10.00 15.44
N TRP A 307 -2.10 -8.85 14.93
CA TRP A 307 -1.47 -8.75 13.60
C TRP A 307 -0.07 -9.37 13.56
N LYS A 308 0.71 -9.30 14.64
CA LYS A 308 1.98 -10.05 14.77
C LYS A 308 1.73 -11.56 14.70
N ILE A 309 0.73 -12.06 15.44
CA ILE A 309 0.33 -13.47 15.40
C ILE A 309 -0.12 -13.85 13.99
N GLY A 310 -0.97 -13.05 13.35
CA GLY A 310 -1.41 -13.28 11.97
C GLY A 310 -0.23 -13.33 10.99
N ASN A 311 0.68 -12.38 11.06
CA ASN A 311 1.88 -12.36 10.21
C ASN A 311 2.77 -13.60 10.43
N LEU A 312 2.90 -14.08 11.66
CA LEU A 312 3.66 -15.29 12.01
C LEU A 312 2.99 -16.59 11.55
N LEU A 313 1.66 -16.70 11.68
CA LEU A 313 0.94 -17.95 11.40
C LEU A 313 0.50 -18.09 9.95
N LEU A 314 0.22 -16.97 9.27
CA LEU A 314 -0.14 -16.97 7.85
C LEU A 314 1.09 -16.93 6.93
N LEU A 315 2.26 -16.53 7.44
CA LEU A 315 3.49 -16.41 6.66
C LEU A 315 3.27 -15.60 5.36
N GLU A 316 3.51 -16.19 4.18
CA GLU A 316 3.31 -15.56 2.88
C GLU A 316 1.84 -15.28 2.53
N GLU A 317 0.88 -15.93 3.20
CA GLU A 317 -0.55 -15.65 3.04
C GLU A 317 -1.01 -14.41 3.82
N SER A 318 -0.19 -13.90 4.75
CA SER A 318 -0.51 -12.64 5.44
C SER A 318 -0.55 -11.47 4.44
N PRO A 319 -1.35 -10.41 4.68
CA PRO A 319 -1.33 -9.22 3.81
C PRO A 319 0.06 -8.60 3.69
N ASN A 320 0.22 -7.72 2.70
CA ASN A 320 1.41 -6.89 2.61
C ASN A 320 1.57 -5.99 3.86
N THR A 321 2.80 -5.62 4.21
CA THR A 321 3.07 -4.67 5.31
C THR A 321 2.74 -3.26 4.84
N TRP A 322 1.43 -2.98 4.76
CA TRP A 322 0.84 -1.75 4.24
C TRP A 322 -0.12 -1.19 5.28
N PHE A 323 0.22 -0.03 5.84
CA PHE A 323 -0.50 0.54 6.98
C PHE A 323 -0.75 2.04 6.79
N TYR A 324 -1.85 2.49 7.39
CA TYR A 324 -2.03 3.90 7.69
C TYR A 324 -1.34 4.23 9.01
N LEU A 325 -0.58 5.31 9.05
CA LEU A 325 0.16 5.82 10.19
C LEU A 325 -0.27 7.24 10.53
N GLN A 326 -0.08 7.63 11.79
CA GLN A 326 -0.24 9.01 12.26
C GLN A 326 0.92 9.38 13.21
N LYS A 327 1.11 10.67 13.47
CA LYS A 327 1.99 11.13 14.57
C LYS A 327 1.47 10.66 15.92
N LYS A 328 2.38 10.35 16.85
CA LYS A 328 2.03 10.03 18.25
C LYS A 328 1.31 11.19 18.96
N GLU A 329 1.66 12.42 18.60
CA GLU A 329 1.06 13.66 19.13
C GLU A 329 -0.25 14.10 18.43
N SER A 330 -0.78 13.29 17.50
CA SER A 330 -2.07 13.56 16.85
C SER A 330 -3.19 13.72 17.90
N ASP A 331 -4.08 14.68 17.67
CA ASP A 331 -5.26 14.91 18.53
C ASP A 331 -6.32 13.81 18.38
N PHE A 332 -6.22 13.00 17.32
CA PHE A 332 -7.11 11.87 17.07
C PHE A 332 -6.56 10.60 17.72
N ALA A 333 -7.36 9.99 18.59
CA ALA A 333 -7.06 8.68 19.14
C ALA A 333 -7.15 7.58 18.05
N VAL A 334 -6.22 6.62 18.10
CA VAL A 334 -6.33 5.39 17.32
C VAL A 334 -7.43 4.53 17.93
N LYS A 335 -8.39 4.11 17.12
CA LYS A 335 -9.45 3.19 17.52
C LYS A 335 -9.01 1.76 17.22
N ASP A 336 -9.18 0.86 18.18
CA ASP A 336 -8.94 -0.56 17.93
C ASP A 336 -10.07 -1.18 17.08
N THR A 337 -9.82 -2.38 16.58
CA THR A 337 -10.76 -3.09 15.70
C THR A 337 -12.10 -3.37 16.38
N HIS A 338 -12.13 -3.59 17.70
CA HIS A 338 -13.40 -3.78 18.44
C HIS A 338 -14.22 -2.49 18.46
N GLN A 339 -13.59 -1.36 18.72
CA GLN A 339 -14.22 -0.04 18.69
C GLN A 339 -14.76 0.30 17.30
N ILE A 340 -13.96 0.12 16.25
CA ILE A 340 -14.38 0.40 14.87
C ILE A 340 -15.55 -0.51 14.47
N ASN A 341 -15.52 -1.79 14.86
CA ASN A 341 -16.61 -2.72 14.57
C ASN A 341 -17.90 -2.37 15.34
N ALA A 342 -17.79 -1.93 16.59
CA ALA A 342 -18.93 -1.46 17.37
C ALA A 342 -19.57 -0.23 16.73
N GLU A 343 -18.75 0.76 16.33
CA GLU A 343 -19.23 1.95 15.62
C GLU A 343 -19.85 1.60 14.26
N PHE A 344 -19.26 0.67 13.50
CA PHE A 344 -19.83 0.18 12.24
C PHE A 344 -21.24 -0.40 12.43
N LEU A 345 -21.46 -1.17 13.50
CA LEU A 345 -22.78 -1.71 13.83
C LEU A 345 -23.82 -0.61 14.08
N ASP A 346 -23.42 0.49 14.72
CA ASP A 346 -24.31 1.58 15.13
C ASP A 346 -24.42 2.71 14.10
N THR A 347 -23.66 2.62 13.00
CA THR A 347 -23.67 3.62 11.92
C THR A 347 -24.76 3.33 10.89
N VAL A 348 -25.39 4.40 10.39
CA VAL A 348 -26.30 4.36 9.24
C VAL A 348 -25.50 4.68 7.98
N PHE A 349 -25.68 3.84 6.95
CA PHE A 349 -24.98 3.97 5.68
C PHE A 349 -25.96 4.25 4.53
N GLU A 350 -25.44 4.83 3.45
CA GLU A 350 -26.06 4.83 2.14
C GLU A 350 -25.18 4.11 1.13
N LYS A 351 -25.79 3.68 0.01
CA LYS A 351 -25.06 3.07 -1.10
C LYS A 351 -24.26 4.14 -1.84
N THR A 352 -23.00 3.86 -2.12
CA THR A 352 -22.13 4.68 -2.94
C THR A 352 -22.73 4.91 -4.33
N LYS A 353 -22.58 6.14 -4.87
CA LYS A 353 -23.04 6.53 -6.21
C LYS A 353 -21.95 7.26 -7.01
N ALA A 354 -20.69 6.88 -6.80
CA ALA A 354 -19.56 7.52 -7.45
C ALA A 354 -19.58 7.26 -8.98
N LYS A 355 -18.96 8.18 -9.72
CA LYS A 355 -18.76 8.06 -11.16
C LYS A 355 -17.30 8.22 -11.52
N THR A 356 -16.81 7.35 -12.41
CA THR A 356 -15.44 7.43 -12.93
C THR A 356 -15.43 7.60 -14.45
N ASP A 357 -14.47 8.38 -14.94
CA ASP A 357 -14.09 8.40 -16.35
C ASP A 357 -12.95 7.40 -16.54
N LEU A 358 -13.15 6.45 -17.46
CA LEU A 358 -12.24 5.33 -17.71
C LEU A 358 -11.39 5.61 -18.95
N PHE A 359 -10.08 5.68 -18.75
CA PHE A 359 -9.10 5.81 -19.82
C PHE A 359 -8.42 4.48 -20.06
N VAL A 360 -8.33 4.06 -21.32
CA VAL A 360 -7.67 2.80 -21.72
C VAL A 360 -6.45 3.15 -22.56
N ARG A 361 -5.32 2.50 -22.25
CA ARG A 361 -4.06 2.65 -22.97
C ARG A 361 -4.13 1.95 -24.33
N ASN A 362 -3.73 2.65 -25.38
CA ASN A 362 -3.55 2.11 -26.74
C ASN A 362 -2.15 1.51 -26.93
N HIS A 363 -1.96 0.81 -28.05
CA HIS A 363 -0.67 0.26 -28.45
C HIS A 363 0.43 1.30 -28.68
N ASP A 364 0.07 2.56 -28.98
CA ASP A 364 0.99 3.69 -29.16
C ASP A 364 1.22 4.49 -27.86
N ASP A 365 0.79 3.95 -26.72
CA ASP A 365 0.83 4.58 -25.40
C ASP A 365 0.00 5.85 -25.25
N SER A 366 -0.86 6.19 -26.21
CA SER A 366 -1.92 7.17 -26.01
C SER A 366 -3.03 6.61 -25.12
N TYR A 367 -3.85 7.49 -24.55
CA TYR A 367 -5.01 7.10 -23.74
C TYR A 367 -6.30 7.59 -24.39
N LEU A 368 -7.25 6.69 -24.57
CA LEU A 368 -8.60 7.01 -25.04
C LEU A 368 -9.57 7.00 -23.86
N LEU A 369 -10.44 8.01 -23.81
CA LEU A 369 -11.60 7.99 -22.92
C LEU A 369 -12.59 6.93 -23.42
N ALA A 370 -12.56 5.75 -22.81
CA ALA A 370 -13.37 4.59 -23.20
C ALA A 370 -14.79 4.66 -22.64
N THR A 371 -14.96 5.16 -21.41
CA THR A 371 -16.27 5.36 -20.80
C THR A 371 -16.28 6.62 -19.97
N LYS A 372 -17.29 7.45 -20.17
CA LYS A 372 -17.51 8.66 -19.38
C LYS A 372 -18.58 8.40 -18.32
N GLY A 373 -18.29 8.74 -17.07
CA GLY A 373 -19.24 8.66 -15.96
C GLY A 373 -19.75 7.25 -15.65
N LYS A 374 -18.89 6.24 -15.75
CA LYS A 374 -19.18 4.84 -15.38
C LYS A 374 -19.54 4.78 -13.89
N SER A 375 -20.57 4.02 -13.53
CA SER A 375 -20.91 3.75 -12.13
C SER A 375 -19.76 3.05 -11.40
N TYR A 376 -19.49 3.45 -10.17
CA TYR A 376 -18.45 2.88 -9.31
C TYR A 376 -19.00 2.69 -7.88
N PRO A 377 -18.67 1.58 -7.16
CA PRO A 377 -17.72 0.52 -7.51
C PRO A 377 -18.22 -0.47 -8.59
N GLN A 378 -17.28 -1.28 -9.09
CA GLN A 378 -17.58 -2.43 -9.96
C GLN A 378 -16.99 -3.73 -9.34
N PRO A 379 -17.77 -4.83 -9.25
CA PRO A 379 -19.20 -4.93 -9.58
C PRO A 379 -20.07 -3.99 -8.72
N GLU A 380 -21.29 -3.66 -9.16
CA GLU A 380 -22.17 -2.72 -8.43
C GLU A 380 -22.71 -3.29 -7.10
N ILE A 381 -22.66 -4.61 -6.95
CA ILE A 381 -23.11 -5.34 -5.76
C ILE A 381 -21.93 -6.17 -5.23
N PRO A 382 -21.68 -6.19 -3.90
CA PRO A 382 -20.66 -7.06 -3.32
C PRO A 382 -20.88 -8.53 -3.67
N THR A 383 -19.79 -9.24 -3.96
CA THR A 383 -19.83 -10.68 -4.27
C THR A 383 -19.88 -11.57 -3.03
N ASN A 384 -19.39 -11.10 -1.88
CA ASN A 384 -19.51 -11.83 -0.62
C ASN A 384 -20.98 -11.92 -0.19
N ASN A 385 -21.43 -13.12 0.19
CA ASN A 385 -22.83 -13.42 0.46
C ASN A 385 -23.44 -12.50 1.54
N ILE A 386 -22.77 -12.34 2.68
CA ILE A 386 -23.29 -11.53 3.80
C ILE A 386 -23.22 -10.05 3.43
N ALA A 387 -22.12 -9.61 2.83
CA ALA A 387 -21.98 -8.24 2.35
C ALA A 387 -23.08 -7.86 1.35
N SER A 388 -23.41 -8.75 0.42
CA SER A 388 -24.49 -8.56 -0.56
C SER A 388 -25.86 -8.46 0.11
N LEU A 389 -26.16 -9.32 1.10
CA LEU A 389 -27.41 -9.27 1.86
C LEU A 389 -27.55 -7.96 2.64
N VAL A 390 -26.50 -7.54 3.34
CA VAL A 390 -26.48 -6.27 4.09
C VAL A 390 -26.64 -5.10 3.13
N PHE A 391 -25.83 -5.04 2.06
CA PHE A 391 -25.91 -4.00 1.03
C PHE A 391 -27.33 -3.87 0.45
N ASN A 392 -28.01 -4.98 0.17
CA ASN A 392 -29.37 -4.96 -0.37
C ASN A 392 -30.42 -4.41 0.62
N ARG A 393 -30.14 -4.44 1.92
CA ARG A 393 -31.03 -3.91 2.98
C ARG A 393 -30.68 -2.52 3.47
N VAL A 394 -29.53 -1.98 3.10
CA VAL A 394 -29.18 -0.59 3.36
C VAL A 394 -30.17 0.35 2.66
N ASP A 395 -30.84 1.17 3.45
CA ASP A 395 -31.89 2.11 3.03
C ASP A 395 -31.65 3.56 3.47
N GLY A 396 -30.49 3.84 4.09
CA GLY A 396 -30.15 5.16 4.63
C GLY A 396 -30.88 5.53 5.92
N LYS A 397 -31.53 4.57 6.60
CA LYS A 397 -32.27 4.81 7.84
C LYS A 397 -31.87 3.86 8.97
N LYS A 398 -31.68 2.59 8.64
CA LYS A 398 -31.34 1.56 9.63
C LYS A 398 -29.86 1.47 9.88
N THR A 399 -29.49 1.17 11.12
CA THR A 399 -28.10 0.83 11.46
C THR A 399 -27.77 -0.57 10.93
N VAL A 400 -26.47 -0.87 10.80
CA VAL A 400 -26.04 -2.22 10.40
C VAL A 400 -26.50 -3.27 11.42
N ARG A 401 -26.53 -2.92 12.71
CA ARG A 401 -27.06 -3.79 13.78
C ARG A 401 -28.51 -4.16 13.54
N GLU A 402 -29.36 -3.19 13.20
CA GLU A 402 -30.78 -3.45 12.89
C GLU A 402 -30.94 -4.30 11.63
N ILE A 403 -30.11 -4.07 10.61
CA ILE A 403 -30.09 -4.87 9.38
C ILE A 403 -29.74 -6.32 9.69
N LEU A 404 -28.63 -6.58 10.39
CA LEU A 404 -28.20 -7.93 10.78
C LEU A 404 -29.24 -8.63 11.66
N SER A 405 -29.84 -7.91 12.61
CA SER A 405 -30.94 -8.43 13.44
C SER A 405 -32.13 -8.87 12.59
N SER A 406 -32.51 -8.07 11.58
CA SER A 406 -33.61 -8.40 10.66
C SER A 406 -33.32 -9.58 9.73
N LEU A 407 -32.03 -9.88 9.50
CA LEU A 407 -31.57 -11.04 8.75
C LEU A 407 -31.42 -12.29 9.64
N GLY A 408 -31.67 -12.18 10.96
CA GLY A 408 -31.44 -13.27 11.91
C GLY A 408 -29.97 -13.67 12.00
N THR A 409 -29.05 -12.76 11.71
CA THR A 409 -27.61 -13.02 11.65
C THR A 409 -26.91 -12.37 12.85
N ASN A 410 -26.10 -13.17 13.55
CA ASN A 410 -25.18 -12.67 14.57
C ASN A 410 -23.76 -13.06 14.16
N LEU A 411 -22.87 -12.07 14.01
CA LEU A 411 -21.51 -12.27 13.52
C LEU A 411 -20.52 -12.24 14.68
N GLY A 412 -19.54 -13.14 14.65
CA GLY A 412 -18.38 -13.07 15.54
C GLY A 412 -17.46 -11.90 15.16
N PHE A 413 -16.42 -11.70 15.96
CA PHE A 413 -15.44 -10.63 15.75
C PHE A 413 -14.84 -10.66 14.33
N TYR A 414 -14.37 -11.83 13.90
CA TYR A 414 -13.75 -12.00 12.58
C TYR A 414 -14.73 -11.69 11.45
N GLU A 415 -15.92 -12.30 11.45
CA GLU A 415 -16.92 -12.09 10.39
C GLU A 415 -17.42 -10.64 10.33
N LEU A 416 -17.54 -9.98 11.49
CA LEU A 416 -17.94 -8.58 11.54
C LEU A 416 -16.87 -7.67 10.95
N ASN A 417 -15.60 -7.91 11.26
CA ASN A 417 -14.49 -7.16 10.68
C ASN A 417 -14.41 -7.37 9.16
N ASP A 418 -14.51 -8.62 8.69
CA ASP A 418 -14.54 -8.96 7.26
C ASP A 418 -15.71 -8.26 6.53
N LEU A 419 -16.91 -8.30 7.12
CA LEU A 419 -18.08 -7.60 6.58
C LEU A 419 -17.84 -6.09 6.44
N ARG A 420 -17.31 -5.45 7.49
CA ARG A 420 -16.98 -4.02 7.47
C ARG A 420 -15.99 -3.69 6.36
N MET A 421 -14.88 -4.45 6.28
CA MET A 421 -13.84 -4.24 5.28
C MET A 421 -14.39 -4.36 3.86
N ARG A 422 -15.25 -5.36 3.60
CA ARG A 422 -15.85 -5.63 2.29
C ARG A 422 -16.98 -4.68 1.90
N LEU A 423 -17.34 -3.72 2.75
CA LEU A 423 -18.43 -2.78 2.49
C LEU A 423 -18.02 -1.30 2.54
N THR A 424 -17.02 -0.96 3.36
CA THR A 424 -16.82 0.44 3.78
C THR A 424 -15.41 0.97 3.52
N THR A 425 -14.56 0.22 2.82
CA THR A 425 -13.16 0.60 2.58
C THR A 425 -12.92 1.15 1.19
N THR A 426 -11.78 1.82 0.96
CA THR A 426 -11.38 2.25 -0.39
C THR A 426 -11.27 1.08 -1.39
N ALA A 427 -10.91 -0.13 -0.92
CA ALA A 427 -10.85 -1.34 -1.73
C ALA A 427 -12.24 -1.92 -2.05
N PHE A 428 -13.21 -1.74 -1.14
CA PHE A 428 -14.60 -2.19 -1.30
C PHE A 428 -15.60 -1.08 -0.96
N PRO A 429 -15.69 -0.02 -1.79
CA PRO A 429 -16.37 1.21 -1.39
C PRO A 429 -17.86 1.18 -1.75
N TYR A 430 -18.59 0.20 -1.20
CA TYR A 430 -20.00 -0.01 -1.48
C TYR A 430 -20.92 0.88 -0.65
N LEU A 431 -20.50 1.18 0.58
CA LEU A 431 -21.26 1.93 1.56
C LEU A 431 -20.46 3.13 2.06
N VAL A 432 -21.13 4.28 2.09
CA VAL A 432 -20.64 5.51 2.71
C VAL A 432 -21.52 5.86 3.90
N SER A 433 -20.88 6.20 5.00
CA SER A 433 -21.54 6.54 6.25
C SER A 433 -22.27 7.87 6.10
N ILE A 434 -23.47 7.94 6.65
CA ILE A 434 -24.25 9.17 6.69
C ILE A 434 -23.80 9.92 7.93
N LYS A 435 -23.33 11.17 7.75
CA LYS A 435 -23.09 12.06 8.89
C LYS A 435 -24.42 12.23 9.61
N ASN A 436 -24.57 11.63 10.79
CA ASN A 436 -25.68 11.97 11.66
C ASN A 436 -25.61 13.48 11.90
N LYS A 437 -26.64 14.20 11.47
CA LYS A 437 -26.90 15.57 11.92
C LYS A 437 -27.21 15.45 13.42
N ILE A 438 -26.18 15.44 14.26
CA ILE A 438 -26.36 15.67 15.69
C ILE A 438 -26.49 17.18 15.87
#